data_AF-A0A7C6LPV2-F1
#
_entry.id   AF-A0A7C6LPV2-F1
#
_cell.length_a   1.000
_cell.length_b   1.000
_cell.length_c   1.000
_cell.angle_alpha   90.00
_cell.angle_beta   90.00
_cell.angle_gamma   90.00
#
_symmetry.space_group_name_H-M   'P 1'
#
loop_
_entity.id
_entity.type
_entity.pdbx_description
1 polymer ?
#
loop_
_entity_poly.entity_id
_entity_poly.type
_entity_poly.pdbx_seq_one_letter_code
_entity_poly.pdbx_strand_id
1 'polypeptide(L)'
;MSINNPPVEPDEQLIKSKRRVADHGEVFTPRWLVDDMIDLVAEEAERIDSRFLEPACGSGNFLVPVLERKLATVKARYKKS
;
A
#
# COMPACT_ATOMS: atom_id res chain seq x y z
N MET A 1 -3.73 -24.54 -3.78
CA MET A 1 -3.93 -23.26 -4.47
C MET A 1 -2.56 -22.59 -4.52
N SER A 2 -1.88 -22.60 -5.65
CA SER A 2 -0.55 -21.99 -5.76
C SER A 2 -0.72 -20.50 -5.97
N ILE A 3 -0.29 -19.71 -5.00
CA ILE A 3 -0.11 -18.27 -5.16
C ILE A 3 1.03 -18.04 -6.14
N ASN A 4 0.71 -17.57 -7.34
CA ASN A 4 1.72 -17.11 -8.29
C ASN A 4 2.17 -15.73 -7.82
N ASN A 5 3.30 -15.65 -7.11
CA ASN A 5 3.91 -14.36 -6.82
C ASN A 5 4.51 -13.81 -8.13
N PRO A 6 4.12 -12.62 -8.59
CA PRO A 6 4.81 -11.98 -9.69
C PRO A 6 6.29 -11.77 -9.30
N PRO A 7 7.21 -11.78 -10.28
CA PRO A 7 8.59 -11.44 -10.02
C PRO A 7 8.66 -10.03 -9.43
N VAL A 8 9.35 -9.91 -8.30
CA VAL A 8 9.74 -8.60 -7.75
C VAL A 8 10.62 -7.94 -8.80
N GLU A 9 10.34 -6.68 -9.13
CA GLU A 9 11.11 -5.95 -10.14
C GLU A 9 12.60 -5.96 -9.75
N PRO A 10 13.55 -6.16 -10.70
CA PRO A 10 14.96 -6.38 -10.38
C PRO A 10 15.60 -5.29 -9.51
N ASP A 11 15.06 -4.08 -9.56
CA ASP A 11 15.56 -2.90 -8.85
C ASP A 11 14.78 -2.61 -7.54
N GLU A 12 13.74 -3.40 -7.21
CA GLU A 12 12.92 -3.19 -6.01
C GLU A 12 13.65 -3.70 -4.76
N GLN A 13 14.30 -2.78 -4.04
CA GLN A 13 15.04 -3.09 -2.83
C GLN A 13 14.09 -3.31 -1.63
N LEU A 14 13.81 -4.58 -1.30
CA LEU A 14 12.85 -4.96 -0.24
C LEU A 14 13.37 -4.77 1.20
N ILE A 15 14.68 -4.58 1.37
CA ILE A 15 15.28 -4.28 2.67
C ILE A 15 16.37 -3.22 2.52
N LYS A 16 16.41 -2.25 3.43
CA LYS A 16 17.45 -1.21 3.43
C LYS A 16 18.81 -1.74 3.89
N SER A 17 18.80 -2.55 4.96
CA SER A 17 19.99 -3.26 5.44
C SER A 17 19.59 -4.41 6.36
N LYS A 18 20.44 -5.45 6.44
CA LYS A 18 20.24 -6.58 7.37
C LYS A 18 20.16 -6.13 8.83
N ARG A 19 20.89 -5.08 9.20
CA ARG A 19 20.85 -4.51 10.55
C ARG A 19 19.48 -3.94 10.89
N ARG A 20 18.85 -3.19 9.97
CA ARG A 20 17.51 -2.62 10.23
C ARG A 20 16.42 -3.69 10.28
N VAL A 21 16.57 -4.79 9.53
CA VAL A 21 15.72 -5.98 9.68
C VAL A 21 15.86 -6.56 11.09
N ALA A 22 17.09 -6.77 11.57
CA ALA A 22 17.33 -7.36 12.89
C ALA A 22 16.92 -6.45 14.07
N ASP A 23 17.29 -5.16 14.01
CA ASP A 23 17.12 -4.21 15.11
C ASP A 23 15.69 -3.61 15.17
N HIS A 24 14.99 -3.55 14.03
CA HIS A 24 13.72 -2.81 13.90
C HIS A 24 12.60 -3.58 13.18
N GLY A 25 12.88 -4.77 12.62
CA GLY A 25 11.91 -5.46 11.76
C GLY A 25 11.59 -4.70 10.47
N GLU A 26 12.46 -3.78 10.04
CA GLU A 26 12.19 -2.95 8.86
C GLU A 26 12.29 -3.77 7.58
N VAL A 27 11.16 -3.89 6.88
CA VAL A 27 11.03 -4.49 5.55
C VAL A 27 10.12 -3.61 4.71
N PHE A 28 10.30 -3.64 3.39
CA PHE A 28 9.39 -3.00 2.45
C PHE A 28 8.48 -4.06 1.84
N THR A 29 7.18 -3.90 2.03
CA THR A 29 6.18 -4.71 1.32
C THR A 29 6.22 -4.34 -0.17
N PRO A 30 6.39 -5.32 -1.08
CA PRO A 30 6.49 -5.04 -2.51
C PRO A 30 5.18 -4.46 -3.05
N ARG A 31 5.28 -3.59 -4.07
CA ARG A 31 4.13 -2.81 -4.55
C ARG A 31 2.94 -3.67 -4.96
N TRP A 32 3.18 -4.77 -5.69
CA TRP A 32 2.11 -5.67 -6.16
C TRP A 32 1.30 -6.26 -4.99
N LEU A 33 1.97 -6.62 -3.89
CA LEU A 33 1.31 -7.23 -2.74
C LEU A 33 0.48 -6.19 -1.99
N VAL A 34 0.97 -4.95 -1.91
CA VAL A 34 0.21 -3.84 -1.36
C VAL A 34 -1.06 -3.60 -2.16
N ASP A 35 -0.97 -3.54 -3.49
CA ASP A 35 -2.12 -3.31 -4.36
C ASP A 35 -3.14 -4.47 -4.24
N ASP A 36 -2.69 -5.72 -4.29
CA ASP A 36 -3.54 -6.90 -4.09
C ASP A 36 -4.27 -6.88 -2.73
N MET A 37 -3.57 -6.51 -1.66
CA MET A 37 -4.18 -6.43 -0.32
C MET A 37 -5.20 -5.30 -0.20
N ILE A 38 -4.95 -4.14 -0.83
CA ILE A 38 -5.91 -3.03 -0.83
C ILE A 38 -7.13 -3.37 -1.70
N ASP A 39 -6.95 -4.14 -2.78
CA ASP A 39 -8.06 -4.57 -3.64
C ASP A 39 -9.07 -5.47 -2.91
N LEU A 40 -8.64 -6.21 -1.88
CA LEU A 40 -9.56 -6.95 -1.01
C LEU A 40 -10.55 -6.05 -0.26
N VAL A 41 -10.24 -4.75 -0.11
CA VAL A 41 -11.05 -3.75 0.57
C VAL A 41 -11.27 -2.51 -0.30
N ALA A 42 -11.33 -2.69 -1.63
CA ALA A 42 -11.39 -1.60 -2.60
C ALA A 42 -12.50 -0.58 -2.32
N GLU A 43 -13.71 -1.05 -1.99
CA GLU A 43 -14.85 -0.20 -1.67
C GLU A 43 -14.53 0.77 -0.51
N GLU A 44 -13.83 0.29 0.52
CA GLU A 44 -13.44 1.13 1.65
C GLU A 44 -12.28 2.05 1.31
N ALA A 45 -11.35 1.60 0.47
CA ALA A 45 -10.23 2.41 0.00
C ALA A 45 -10.71 3.59 -0.88
N GLU A 46 -11.82 3.43 -1.60
CA GLU A 46 -12.41 4.47 -2.43
C GLU A 46 -13.39 5.37 -1.67
N ARG A 47 -14.01 4.87 -0.60
CA ARG A 47 -14.95 5.63 0.23
C ARG A 47 -14.22 6.74 1.01
N ILE A 48 -14.53 8.00 0.71
CA ILE A 48 -13.81 9.17 1.23
C ILE A 48 -13.80 9.22 2.76
N ASP A 49 -14.93 8.94 3.41
CA ASP A 49 -15.11 9.07 4.86
C ASP A 49 -14.68 7.84 5.67
N SER A 50 -14.23 6.76 5.03
CA SER A 50 -13.67 5.59 5.72
C SER A 50 -12.36 5.94 6.45
N ARG A 51 -11.96 5.11 7.42
CA ARG A 51 -10.73 5.25 8.20
C ARG A 51 -9.91 3.97 8.09
N PHE A 52 -8.61 4.11 7.90
CA PHE A 52 -7.65 3.02 7.88
C PHE A 52 -6.66 3.20 9.04
N LEU A 53 -6.29 2.11 9.69
CA LEU A 53 -5.29 2.08 10.73
C LEU A 53 -4.23 1.05 10.34
N GLU A 54 -3.00 1.52 10.17
CA GLU A 54 -1.84 0.65 9.96
C GLU A 54 -0.80 0.95 11.05
N PRO A 55 -0.72 0.14 12.12
CA PRO A 55 0.11 0.42 13.28
C PRO A 55 1.62 0.28 13.00
N ALA A 56 2.01 -0.40 11.92
CA ALA A 56 3.40 -0.56 11.50
C ALA A 56 3.64 0.06 10.11
N CYS A 57 3.06 1.24 9.86
CA CYS A 57 2.99 1.82 8.52
C CYS A 57 4.34 2.11 7.85
N GLY A 58 5.43 2.20 8.61
CA GLY A 58 6.78 2.39 8.06
C GLY A 58 6.81 3.60 7.12
N SER A 59 7.18 3.37 5.86
CA SER A 59 7.20 4.41 4.80
C SER A 59 5.83 4.70 4.17
N GLY A 60 4.76 4.14 4.72
CA GLY A 60 3.39 4.37 4.28
C GLY A 60 2.96 3.49 3.10
N ASN A 61 3.62 2.35 2.85
CA ASN A 61 3.34 1.52 1.67
C ASN A 61 1.86 1.21 1.49
N PHE A 62 1.10 0.95 2.56
CA PHE A 62 -0.36 0.76 2.49
C PHE A 62 -1.16 2.07 2.51
N LEU A 63 -0.73 3.05 3.30
CA LEU A 63 -1.51 4.27 3.51
C LEU A 63 -1.47 5.23 2.31
N VAL A 64 -0.35 5.27 1.58
CA VAL A 64 -0.18 6.14 0.40
C VAL A 64 -1.14 5.72 -0.73
N PRO A 65 -1.20 4.46 -1.18
CA PRO A 65 -2.15 4.07 -2.23
C PRO A 65 -3.63 4.21 -1.79
N VAL A 66 -3.94 3.98 -0.51
CA VAL A 66 -5.29 4.27 0.02
C VAL A 66 -5.62 5.76 -0.11
N LEU A 67 -4.69 6.66 0.24
CA LEU A 67 -4.88 8.10 0.07
C LEU A 67 -5.05 8.47 -1.41
N GLU A 68 -4.25 7.90 -2.31
CA GLU A 68 -4.35 8.12 -3.76
C GLU A 68 -5.74 7.73 -4.29
N ARG A 69 -6.27 6.56 -3.90
CA ARG A 69 -7.62 6.11 -4.27
C ARG A 69 -8.69 7.06 -3.75
N LYS A 70 -8.62 7.50 -2.49
CA LYS A 70 -9.53 8.51 -1.93
C LYS A 70 -9.48 9.82 -2.70
N LEU A 71 -8.28 10.31 -3.03
CA LEU A 71 -8.11 11.55 -3.80
C LEU A 71 -8.64 11.40 -5.23
N ALA A 72 -8.51 10.23 -5.86
CA ALA A 72 -9.13 9.94 -7.14
C ALA A 72 -10.66 10.02 -7.05
N THR A 73 -11.27 9.44 -6.01
CA THR A 73 -12.72 9.56 -5.76
C THR A 73 -13.15 11.02 -5.57
N VAL A 74 -12.39 11.80 -4.79
CA VAL A 74 -12.65 13.24 -4.59
C VAL A 74 -12.61 13.97 -5.93
N LYS A 75 -11.54 13.78 -6.71
CA LYS A 75 -11.39 14.41 -8.04
C LYS A 75 -12.50 14.01 -8.99
N ALA A 76 -12.97 12.77 -8.97
CA ALA A 76 -14.06 12.31 -9.82
C ALA A 76 -15.42 12.92 -9.42
N ARG A 77 -15.71 13.01 -8.11
CA ARG A 77 -17.01 13.50 -7.61
C ARG A 77 -17.12 15.02 -7.57
N TYR A 78 -16.02 15.75 -7.36
CA TYR A 78 -16.03 17.19 -7.09
C TYR A 78 -15.23 18.01 -8.12
N LYS A 79 -14.92 17.46 -9.31
CA LYS A 79 -14.17 18.17 -10.38
C LYS A 79 -14.82 19.47 -10.89
N LYS A 80 -16.05 19.77 -10.47
CA LYS A 80 -16.78 20.98 -10.85
C LYS A 80 -16.93 21.91 -9.64
N SER A 81 -16.08 22.92 -9.60
CA SER A 81 -16.29 24.20 -8.93
C SER A 81 -15.59 25.26 -9.76
#